data_AF-C5LN07-F1
#
_entry.id   AF-C5LN07-F1
#
_cell.length_a   1.000
_cell.length_b   1.000
_cell.length_c   1.000
_cell.angle_alpha   90.00
_cell.angle_beta   90.00
_cell.angle_gamma   90.00
#
_symmetry.space_group_name_H-M   'P 1'
#
loop_
_entity.id
_entity.type
_entity.pdbx_description
1 polymer ?
#
loop_
_entity_poly.entity_id
_entity_poly.type
_entity_poly.pdbx_seq_one_letter_code
_entity_poly.pdbx_strand_id
1 'polypeptide(L)'
;DKNGTKAVPLTEDHKPDLKEEAERIHNAGGIVMQGRVNGNLNLTRAIGDLSYKQDHNLKPEEQMITANPDVSTIPITDEDQFLVGCYC
;
A
#
# COMPACT_ATOMS: atom_id res chain seq x y z
N ASP A 1 -14.36 -21.89 19.33
CA ASP A 1 -14.65 -23.31 19.01
C ASP A 1 -13.44 -23.90 18.29
N LYS A 2 -13.41 -25.21 18.02
CA LYS A 2 -12.33 -25.91 17.29
C LYS A 2 -12.77 -26.29 15.87
N ASN A 3 -13.76 -25.60 15.31
CA ASN A 3 -14.29 -25.81 13.96
C ASN A 3 -14.01 -24.58 13.08
N GLY A 4 -12.72 -24.26 12.94
CA GLY A 4 -12.12 -23.73 11.71
C GLY A 4 -12.76 -22.50 11.04
N THR A 5 -12.97 -21.40 11.76
CA THR A 5 -13.16 -20.11 11.08
C THR A 5 -11.82 -19.67 10.47
N LYS A 6 -11.79 -19.52 9.14
CA LYS A 6 -10.59 -19.11 8.38
C LYS A 6 -10.69 -17.63 8.05
N ALA A 7 -9.71 -16.84 8.49
CA ALA A 7 -9.55 -15.46 8.00
C ALA A 7 -8.97 -15.49 6.59
N VAL A 8 -9.54 -14.70 5.68
CA VAL A 8 -9.04 -14.48 4.32
C VAL A 8 -8.54 -13.04 4.23
N PRO A 9 -7.24 -12.80 3.95
CA PRO A 9 -6.74 -11.45 3.76
C PRO A 9 -7.33 -10.87 2.47
N LEU A 10 -7.98 -9.70 2.58
CA LEU A 10 -8.57 -8.99 1.44
C LEU A 10 -7.69 -7.84 0.92
N THR A 11 -6.67 -7.46 1.69
CA THR A 11 -5.72 -6.40 1.40
C THR A 11 -4.30 -6.82 1.78
N GLU A 12 -3.31 -6.16 1.19
CA GLU A 12 -1.91 -6.29 1.54
C GLU A 12 -1.39 -4.91 1.98
N ASP A 13 -0.64 -4.86 3.09
CA ASP A 13 -0.04 -3.61 3.55
C ASP A 13 1.04 -3.13 2.58
N HIS A 14 0.93 -1.91 2.06
CA HIS A 14 1.97 -1.32 1.23
C HIS A 14 3.17 -0.86 2.07
N LYS A 15 4.21 -1.70 2.13
CA LYS A 15 5.42 -1.46 2.93
C LYS A 15 6.63 -1.11 2.04
N PRO A 16 7.58 -0.29 2.52
CA PRO A 16 8.76 0.10 1.74
C PRO A 16 9.69 -1.05 1.30
N ASP A 17 9.58 -2.22 1.92
CA ASP A 17 10.34 -3.42 1.57
C ASP A 17 9.66 -4.30 0.51
N LEU A 18 8.41 -4.01 0.13
CA LEU A 18 7.77 -4.65 -1.01
C LEU A 18 8.46 -4.23 -2.31
N LYS A 19 8.75 -5.20 -3.17
CA LYS A 19 9.53 -5.00 -4.40
C LYS A 19 8.92 -3.91 -5.30
N GLU A 20 7.61 -3.95 -5.53
CA GLU A 20 6.92 -2.98 -6.38
C GLU A 20 7.02 -1.56 -5.81
N GLU A 21 6.85 -1.42 -4.49
CA GLU A 21 6.93 -0.13 -3.81
C GLU A 21 8.36 0.43 -3.87
N ALA A 22 9.35 -0.41 -3.57
CA ALA A 22 10.76 -0.03 -3.61
C ALA A 22 11.23 0.36 -5.02
N GLU A 23 10.78 -0.37 -6.06
CA GLU A 23 11.08 -0.05 -7.46
C GLU A 23 10.45 1.28 -7.87
N ARG A 24 9.18 1.53 -7.51
CA ARG A 24 8.55 2.84 -7.78
C ARG A 24 9.29 3.98 -7.09
N ILE A 25 9.59 3.84 -5.80
CA ILE A 25 10.33 4.85 -5.03
C ILE A 25 11.67 5.15 -5.67
N HIS A 26 12.42 4.12 -6.08
CA HIS A 26 13.70 4.28 -6.75
C HIS A 26 13.57 4.97 -8.11
N ASN A 27 12.59 4.57 -8.93
CA ASN A 27 12.35 5.17 -10.24
C ASN A 27 11.91 6.64 -10.14
N ALA A 28 11.26 7.02 -9.04
CA ALA A 28 10.92 8.41 -8.71
C ALA A 28 12.08 9.19 -8.05
N GLY A 29 13.31 8.65 -8.06
CA GLY A 29 14.51 9.30 -7.52
C GLY A 29 14.65 9.26 -6.00
N GLY A 30 13.84 8.46 -5.31
CA GLY A 30 13.89 8.25 -3.87
C GLY A 30 14.71 7.04 -3.46
N ILE A 31 14.91 6.87 -2.15
CA ILE A 31 15.58 5.71 -1.57
C ILE A 31 14.83 5.20 -0.33
N VAL A 32 14.90 3.90 -0.08
CA VAL A 32 14.40 3.30 1.16
C VAL A 32 15.56 3.11 2.14
N MET A 33 15.50 3.80 3.28
CA MET A 33 16.50 3.73 4.35
C MET A 33 15.85 3.23 5.63
N GLN A 34 16.27 2.06 6.13
CA GLN A 34 15.74 1.47 7.37
C GLN A 34 14.20 1.37 7.39
N GLY A 35 13.59 0.99 6.27
CA GLY A 35 12.13 0.90 6.13
C GLY A 35 11.42 2.26 6.05
N ARG A 36 12.14 3.33 5.67
CA ARG A 36 11.57 4.68 5.47
C ARG A 36 11.97 5.28 4.14
N VAL A 37 11.02 5.87 3.43
CA VAL A 37 11.22 6.64 2.20
C VAL A 37 11.99 7.91 2.52
N ASN A 38 13.14 8.07 1.88
CA ASN A 38 14.14 9.12 2.12
C ASN A 38 14.50 9.28 3.60
N GLY A 39 14.43 8.20 4.39
CA GLY A 39 14.68 8.22 5.83
C GLY A 39 13.61 8.92 6.69
N ASN A 40 12.53 9.42 6.09
CA ASN A 40 11.50 10.20 6.79
C ASN A 40 10.20 9.39 6.96
N LEU A 41 9.51 9.10 5.85
CA LEU A 41 8.16 8.52 5.87
C LEU A 41 8.21 6.99 5.88
N ASN A 42 7.46 6.34 6.76
CA ASN A 42 7.38 4.86 6.85
C ASN A 42 6.21 4.26 6.04
N LEU A 43 5.55 5.07 5.22
CA LEU A 43 4.47 4.70 4.31
C LEU A 43 4.95 4.84 2.88
N THR A 44 4.38 4.06 1.96
CA THR A 44 4.67 4.15 0.51
C THR A 44 3.49 4.65 -0.30
N ARG A 45 2.27 4.56 0.25
CA ARG A 45 1.03 5.06 -0.34
C ARG A 45 0.25 5.89 0.69
N ALA A 46 -0.27 7.03 0.25
CA ALA A 46 -1.07 7.92 1.09
C ALA A 46 -1.86 8.91 0.23
N ILE A 47 -3.01 9.36 0.72
CA ILE A 47 -3.66 10.58 0.24
C ILE A 47 -2.97 11.76 0.95
N GLY A 48 -2.64 12.83 0.21
CA GLY A 48 -1.82 13.92 0.74
C GLY A 48 -0.34 13.74 0.42
N ASP A 49 0.56 14.05 1.36
CA ASP A 49 2.03 13.97 1.21
C ASP A 49 2.55 14.59 -0.10
N LEU A 50 2.00 15.75 -0.45
CA LEU A 50 2.23 16.39 -1.75
C LEU A 50 3.70 16.67 -2.02
N SER A 51 4.52 16.90 -0.99
CA SER A 51 5.97 17.09 -1.14
C SER A 51 6.69 15.92 -1.82
N TYR A 52 6.10 14.72 -1.77
CA TYR A 52 6.61 13.51 -2.42
C TYR A 52 5.99 13.24 -3.80
N LYS A 53 5.16 14.16 -4.29
CA LYS A 53 4.34 14.04 -5.51
C LYS A 53 4.53 15.24 -6.46
N GLN A 54 5.75 15.78 -6.52
CA GLN A 54 6.06 17.01 -7.27
C GLN A 54 6.79 16.73 -8.59
N ASP A 55 7.02 15.47 -8.97
CA ASP A 55 7.67 15.19 -10.26
C ASP A 55 6.66 15.33 -11.39
N HIS A 56 6.75 16.42 -12.14
CA HIS A 56 5.85 16.71 -13.26
C HIS A 56 6.04 15.79 -14.48
N ASN A 57 7.13 15.01 -14.53
CA ASN A 57 7.38 14.05 -15.62
C ASN A 57 6.80 12.66 -15.34
N LEU A 58 6.37 12.41 -14.10
CA LEU A 58 5.79 11.14 -13.68
C LEU A 58 4.27 11.24 -13.57
N LYS A 59 3.58 10.14 -13.87
CA LYS A 59 2.15 10.06 -13.61
C LYS A 59 1.87 10.06 -12.10
N PRO A 60 0.66 10.42 -11.65
CA PRO A 60 0.30 10.41 -10.24
C PRO A 60 0.60 9.07 -9.52
N GLU A 61 0.41 7.95 -10.22
CA GLU A 61 0.65 6.60 -9.70
C GLU A 61 2.14 6.21 -9.64
N GLU A 62 3.00 6.91 -10.38
CA GLU A 62 4.45 6.66 -10.47
C GLU A 62 5.25 7.53 -9.50
N GLN A 63 4.59 8.44 -8.77
CA GLN A 63 5.23 9.28 -7.76
C GLN A 63 5.83 8.43 -6.61
N MET A 64 6.84 9.00 -5.94
CA MET A 64 7.54 8.33 -4.84
C MET A 64 6.57 7.82 -3.76
N ILE A 65 5.65 8.68 -3.35
CA ILE A 65 4.45 8.29 -2.59
C ILE A 65 3.26 8.42 -3.52
N THR A 66 2.46 7.37 -3.63
CA THR A 66 1.30 7.35 -4.54
C THR A 66 -0.02 7.39 -3.78
N ALA A 67 -1.05 8.01 -4.36
CA ALA A 67 -2.43 7.90 -3.87
C ALA A 67 -3.22 6.78 -4.57
N ASN A 68 -2.57 6.02 -5.47
CA ASN A 68 -3.21 4.97 -6.25
C ASN A 68 -3.50 3.73 -5.38
N PRO A 69 -4.77 3.35 -5.20
CA PRO A 69 -5.15 2.19 -4.39
C PRO A 69 -5.05 0.90 -5.19
N ASP A 70 -4.86 -0.22 -4.48
CA ASP A 70 -5.15 -1.54 -5.02
C ASP A 70 -6.62 -1.88 -4.77
N VAL A 71 -7.31 -2.34 -5.81
CA VAL A 71 -8.75 -2.64 -5.76
C VAL A 71 -8.97 -4.08 -6.16
N SER A 72 -9.59 -4.85 -5.27
CA SER A 72 -10.06 -6.21 -5.52
C SER A 72 -11.59 -6.26 -5.42
N THR A 73 -12.21 -7.20 -6.12
CA THR A 73 -13.66 -7.45 -6.04
C THR A 73 -13.87 -8.93 -5.82
N ILE A 74 -14.63 -9.26 -4.79
CA ILE A 74 -14.87 -10.63 -4.35
C ILE A 74 -16.37 -10.80 -4.16
N PRO A 75 -16.99 -11.85 -4.75
CA PRO A 75 -18.41 -12.13 -4.52
C PRO A 75 -18.62 -12.58 -3.07
N ILE A 76 -19.63 -12.01 -2.42
CA ILE A 76 -20.06 -12.46 -1.08
C ILE A 76 -20.90 -13.72 -1.24
N THR A 77 -20.63 -14.74 -0.43
CA THR A 77 -21.38 -16.00 -0.40
C THR A 77 -22.05 -16.22 0.95
N ASP A 78 -22.89 -17.25 1.05
CA ASP A 78 -23.59 -17.58 2.30
C ASP A 78 -22.63 -18.07 3.42
N GLU A 79 -21.38 -18.40 3.06
CA GLU A 79 -20.32 -18.78 3.98
C GLU A 79 -19.60 -17.58 4.64
N ASP A 80 -19.76 -16.37 4.09
CA ASP A 80 -19.10 -15.16 4.60
C ASP A 80 -19.86 -14.60 5.81
N GLN A 81 -19.17 -14.51 6.95
CA GLN A 81 -19.83 -14.11 8.21
C GLN A 81 -19.76 -12.61 8.48
N PHE A 82 -18.59 -12.00 8.27
CA PHE A 82 -18.33 -10.58 8.53
C PHE A 82 -17.02 -10.13 7.86
N LEU A 83 -16.86 -8.82 7.74
CA LEU A 83 -15.63 -8.17 7.31
C LEU A 83 -14.99 -7.44 8.50
N VAL A 84 -13.66 -7.45 8.56
CA VAL A 84 -12.89 -6.69 9.56
C VAL A 84 -12.05 -5.65 8.83
N GLY A 85 -12.30 -4.38 9.13
CA GLY A 85 -11.43 -3.27 8.74
C GLY A 85 -10.68 -2.77 9.97
N CYS A 86 -9.35 -2.73 9.90
CA CYS A 86 -8.49 -2.11 10.91
C CYS A 86 -7.60 -1.08 10.22
N TYR A 87 -7.32 0.02 10.91
CA TYR A 87 -6.32 0.98 10.47
C TYR A 87 -4.97 0.58 11.07
N CYS A 88 -3.96 0.49 10.20
CA CYS A 88 -2.57 0.17 10.56
C CYS A 88 -1.75 1.45 10.70
#